data_AF-A0A7C9ASH6-F1
#
_entry.id   AF-A0A7C9ASH6-F1
#
_cell.length_a   1.000
_cell.length_b   1.000
_cell.length_c   1.000
_cell.angle_alpha   90.00
_cell.angle_beta   90.00
_cell.angle_gamma   90.00
#
_symmetry.space_group_name_H-M   'P 1'
#
loop_
_entity.id
_entity.type
_entity.pdbx_description
1 polymer ?
#
loop_
_entity_poly.entity_id
_entity_poly.type
_entity_poly.pdbx_seq_one_letter_code
_entity_poly.pdbx_strand_id
1 'polypeptide(L)'
;HLDIKKGGGPKSQFYLLDIGSCWKNNGEPCDGDVLTDVTRYSEMIINPETPAWCSPNNLRACPPYHVMPNNTKIHRNDTANFPYGAYHYYCGPGNADHMEQPADQCDPYSNPQPQEIVQLLPHPIWAEYGYPTKP
;
A
#
# COMPACT_ATOMS: atom_id res chain seq x y z
N HIS A 1 19.43 -8.78 -6.95
CA HIS A 1 20.14 -9.00 -5.68
C HIS A 1 20.31 -7.63 -5.05
N LEU A 2 19.84 -7.45 -3.82
CA LEU A 2 19.83 -6.19 -3.07
C LEU A 2 20.93 -6.22 -2.00
N ASP A 3 22.02 -5.51 -2.24
CA ASP A 3 23.18 -5.50 -1.33
C ASP A 3 23.14 -4.31 -0.37
N ILE A 4 22.73 -4.54 0.88
CA ILE A 4 22.61 -3.51 1.92
C ILE A 4 23.98 -3.30 2.59
N LYS A 5 24.63 -2.17 2.30
CA LYS A 5 25.94 -1.84 2.88
C LYS A 5 25.86 -1.34 4.33
N LYS A 6 24.87 -0.50 4.63
CA LYS A 6 24.56 0.04 5.96
C LYS A 6 23.06 0.33 6.04
N GLY A 7 22.33 -0.43 6.84
CA GLY A 7 20.91 -0.21 7.11
C GLY A 7 20.68 0.90 8.14
N GLY A 8 19.41 1.29 8.29
CA GLY A 8 18.96 2.04 9.46
C GLY A 8 18.78 1.14 10.69
N GLY A 9 18.15 1.65 11.74
CA GLY A 9 17.76 0.82 12.87
C GLY A 9 16.62 -0.14 12.53
N PRO A 10 16.28 -1.11 13.41
CA PRO A 10 15.25 -2.12 13.17
C PRO A 10 13.82 -1.57 13.00
N LYS A 11 13.62 -0.28 13.25
CA LYS A 11 12.34 0.44 13.06
C LYS A 11 12.44 1.55 12.01
N SER A 12 13.58 1.69 11.35
CA SER A 12 13.76 2.71 10.32
C SER A 12 12.99 2.32 9.07
N GLN A 13 12.01 3.14 8.72
CA GLN A 13 11.37 3.11 7.42
C GLN A 13 12.10 4.10 6.51
N PHE A 14 12.47 3.64 5.32
CA PHE A 14 13.03 4.51 4.29
C PHE A 14 12.04 4.54 3.14
N TYR A 15 11.44 5.71 2.93
CA TYR A 15 10.57 5.94 1.79
C TYR A 15 11.41 6.34 0.59
N LEU A 16 11.22 5.63 -0.53
CA LEU A 16 11.83 5.98 -1.80
C LEU A 16 11.10 7.17 -2.44
N LEU A 17 9.77 7.07 -2.47
CA LEU A 17 8.84 7.98 -3.12
C LEU A 17 7.55 8.02 -2.32
N ASP A 18 6.93 9.19 -2.31
CA ASP A 18 5.55 9.43 -1.92
C ASP A 18 4.82 10.06 -3.11
N ILE A 19 3.76 9.39 -3.56
CA ILE A 19 2.95 9.80 -4.72
C ILE A 19 1.52 10.02 -4.24
N GLY A 20 1.04 11.26 -4.35
CA GLY A 20 -0.35 11.61 -4.11
C GLY A 20 -1.19 11.53 -5.38
N SER A 21 -2.44 11.09 -5.25
CA SER A 21 -3.45 11.19 -6.31
C SER A 21 -4.82 11.48 -5.69
N CYS A 22 -5.68 12.19 -6.42
CA CYS A 22 -6.97 12.66 -5.93
C CYS A 22 -8.11 11.86 -6.56
N TRP A 23 -9.03 11.38 -5.72
CA TRP A 23 -10.32 10.82 -6.11
C TRP A 23 -11.40 11.25 -5.12
N LYS A 24 -12.66 11.25 -5.54
CA LYS A 24 -13.78 11.42 -4.62
C LYS A 24 -13.94 10.20 -3.70
N ASN A 25 -14.58 10.39 -2.56
CA ASN A 25 -14.88 9.34 -1.59
C ASN A 25 -15.82 8.23 -2.13
N ASN A 26 -16.45 8.46 -3.28
CA ASN A 26 -17.23 7.50 -4.06
C ASN A 26 -16.42 6.83 -5.21
N GLY A 27 -15.17 7.23 -5.43
CA GLY A 27 -14.26 6.72 -6.46
C GLY A 27 -14.24 7.49 -7.79
N GLU A 28 -15.04 8.54 -7.94
CA GLU A 28 -15.04 9.40 -9.14
C GLU A 28 -13.79 10.31 -9.19
N PRO A 29 -13.45 10.89 -10.36
CA PRO A 29 -12.42 11.93 -10.45
C PRO A 29 -12.75 13.13 -9.56
N CYS A 30 -11.72 13.74 -8.97
CA CYS A 30 -11.87 14.97 -8.20
C CYS A 30 -12.37 16.15 -9.05
N ASP A 31 -13.17 17.03 -8.43
CA ASP A 31 -13.72 18.23 -9.07
C ASP A 31 -13.44 19.52 -8.28
N GLY A 32 -12.67 19.45 -7.19
CA GLY A 32 -12.35 20.56 -6.30
C GLY A 32 -13.29 20.67 -5.10
N ASP A 33 -14.26 19.77 -4.93
CA ASP A 33 -15.10 19.72 -3.73
C ASP A 33 -14.32 19.18 -2.54
N VAL A 34 -13.95 20.09 -1.64
CA VAL A 34 -13.18 19.80 -0.42
C VAL A 34 -13.85 18.84 0.57
N LEU A 35 -15.16 18.57 0.42
CA LEU A 35 -15.88 17.63 1.28
C LEU A 35 -15.81 16.19 0.76
N THR A 36 -15.79 16.02 -0.56
CA THR A 36 -15.81 14.70 -1.20
C THR A 36 -14.47 14.29 -1.78
N ASP A 37 -13.63 15.24 -2.18
CA ASP A 37 -12.31 14.98 -2.74
C ASP A 37 -11.37 14.47 -1.65
N VAL A 38 -10.67 13.38 -1.97
CA VAL A 38 -9.75 12.68 -1.08
C VAL A 38 -8.41 12.51 -1.78
N THR A 39 -7.34 12.95 -1.13
CA THR A 39 -5.98 12.68 -1.59
C THR A 39 -5.49 11.39 -0.97
N ARG A 40 -5.14 10.39 -1.79
CA ARG A 40 -4.53 9.16 -1.31
C ARG A 40 -3.04 9.18 -1.60
N TYR A 41 -2.26 8.78 -0.60
CA TYR A 41 -0.81 8.64 -0.71
C TYR A 41 -0.42 7.20 -0.99
N SER A 42 0.51 7.03 -1.92
CA SER A 42 1.22 5.79 -2.14
C SER A 42 2.68 5.99 -1.75
N GLU A 43 3.09 5.26 -0.71
CA GLU A 43 4.43 5.33 -0.16
C GLU A 43 5.18 4.03 -0.45
N MET A 44 6.49 4.11 -0.71
CA MET A 44 7.30 2.94 -1.06
C MET A 44 8.44 2.73 -0.06
N ILE A 45 8.36 1.69 0.77
CA ILE A 45 9.41 1.31 1.71
C ILE A 45 10.44 0.41 1.02
N ILE A 46 11.72 0.73 1.18
CA ILE A 46 12.84 -0.04 0.60
C ILE A 46 13.64 -0.86 1.62
N ASN A 47 13.38 -0.69 2.92
CA ASN A 47 14.06 -1.47 3.95
C ASN A 47 13.40 -2.84 4.10
N PRO A 48 14.05 -3.94 3.72
CA PRO A 48 13.45 -5.28 3.78
C PRO A 48 13.28 -5.81 5.20
N GLU A 49 13.94 -5.21 6.19
CA GLU A 49 13.76 -5.58 7.60
C GLU A 49 12.47 -4.99 8.20
N THR A 50 11.78 -4.11 7.48
CA THR A 50 10.51 -3.54 7.95
C THR A 50 9.42 -4.63 7.90
N PRO A 51 8.83 -5.02 9.04
CA PRO A 51 7.81 -6.06 9.04
C PRO A 51 6.53 -5.56 8.37
N ALA A 52 5.92 -6.37 7.51
CA ALA A 52 4.62 -6.08 6.91
C ALA A 52 3.49 -6.28 7.93
N TRP A 53 2.54 -5.34 7.98
CA TRP A 53 1.31 -5.47 8.76
C TRP A 53 0.20 -6.14 7.94
N CYS A 54 0.21 -5.91 6.62
CA CYS A 54 -0.58 -6.69 5.68
C CYS A 54 -0.12 -8.16 5.69
N SER A 55 -1.06 -9.07 5.96
CA SER A 55 -0.80 -10.51 5.98
C SER A 55 -2.09 -11.31 5.79
N PRO A 56 -2.02 -12.62 5.49
CA PRO A 56 -3.20 -13.47 5.39
C PRO A 56 -4.06 -13.48 6.67
N ASN A 57 -3.45 -13.18 7.82
CA ASN A 57 -4.12 -13.15 9.13
C ASN A 57 -4.58 -11.73 9.52
N ASN A 58 -4.25 -10.70 8.73
CA ASN A 58 -4.63 -9.31 8.99
C ASN A 58 -5.02 -8.59 7.69
N LEU A 59 -6.13 -9.01 7.09
CA LEU A 59 -6.62 -8.46 5.82
C LEU A 59 -7.03 -6.98 5.89
N ARG A 60 -7.33 -6.46 7.09
CA ARG A 60 -7.68 -5.05 7.31
C ARG A 60 -6.57 -4.08 6.91
N ALA A 61 -5.33 -4.52 7.13
CA ALA A 61 -4.11 -3.79 6.79
C ALA A 61 -3.67 -3.98 5.33
N CYS A 62 -4.43 -4.73 4.52
CA CYS A 62 -4.11 -5.01 3.13
C CYS A 62 -5.02 -4.24 2.17
N PRO A 63 -4.49 -3.76 1.03
CA PRO A 63 -5.33 -3.15 0.01
C PRO A 63 -6.32 -4.20 -0.54
N PRO A 64 -7.49 -3.77 -1.04
CA PRO A 64 -8.54 -4.68 -1.52
C PRO A 64 -8.08 -5.68 -2.58
N TYR A 65 -7.19 -5.24 -3.48
CA TYR A 65 -6.63 -6.06 -4.54
C TYR A 65 -5.26 -5.54 -4.99
N HIS A 66 -4.46 -6.44 -5.54
CA HIS A 66 -3.27 -6.13 -6.33
C HIS A 66 -3.65 -6.09 -7.82
N VAL A 67 -3.08 -5.15 -8.57
CA VAL A 67 -3.29 -5.02 -10.02
C VAL A 67 -2.03 -5.46 -10.76
N MET A 68 -2.14 -6.55 -11.52
CA MET A 68 -1.07 -7.06 -12.38
C MET A 68 -0.84 -6.14 -13.60
N PRO A 69 0.32 -6.23 -14.30
CA PRO A 69 0.59 -5.45 -15.51
C PRO A 69 -0.45 -5.60 -16.63
N ASN A 70 -1.14 -6.74 -16.70
CA ASN A 70 -2.22 -7.02 -17.65
C ASN A 70 -3.61 -6.58 -17.16
N ASN A 71 -3.69 -5.73 -16.13
CA ASN A 71 -4.90 -5.27 -15.44
C ASN A 71 -5.72 -6.35 -14.71
N THR A 72 -5.18 -7.56 -14.53
CA THR A 72 -5.83 -8.58 -13.70
C THR A 72 -5.79 -8.16 -12.23
N LYS A 73 -6.93 -8.25 -11.54
CA LYS A 73 -7.04 -7.98 -10.10
C LYS A 73 -6.93 -9.28 -9.32
N ILE A 74 -6.00 -9.32 -8.35
CA ILE A 74 -5.89 -10.39 -7.38
C ILE A 74 -6.42 -9.85 -6.05
N HIS A 75 -7.55 -10.37 -5.58
CA HIS A 75 -8.18 -9.88 -4.35
C HIS A 75 -7.43 -10.37 -3.11
N ARG A 76 -7.39 -9.57 -2.05
CA ARG A 76 -6.74 -9.91 -0.76
C ARG A 76 -7.30 -11.15 -0.06
N ASN A 77 -8.47 -11.63 -0.48
CA ASN A 77 -9.05 -12.88 0.04
C ASN A 77 -8.53 -14.13 -0.71
N ASP A 78 -7.88 -13.95 -1.86
CA ASP A 78 -7.15 -15.02 -2.55
C ASP A 78 -5.79 -15.20 -1.88
N THR A 79 -5.80 -15.90 -0.74
CA THR A 79 -4.61 -16.12 0.09
C THR A 79 -3.51 -16.90 -0.61
N ALA A 80 -3.83 -17.60 -1.70
CA ALA A 80 -2.87 -18.37 -2.48
C ALA A 80 -2.06 -17.49 -3.44
N ASN A 81 -2.65 -16.42 -3.97
CA ASN A 81 -2.04 -15.61 -5.02
C ASN A 81 -1.76 -14.16 -4.62
N PHE A 82 -2.44 -13.62 -3.60
CA PHE A 82 -2.24 -12.23 -3.20
C PHE A 82 -0.82 -11.99 -2.64
N PRO A 83 -0.09 -10.98 -3.13
CA PRO A 83 1.30 -10.77 -2.75
C PRO A 83 1.41 -9.99 -1.42
N TYR A 84 1.01 -10.59 -0.30
CA TYR A 84 0.99 -9.91 1.00
C TYR A 84 2.32 -9.24 1.37
N GLY A 85 3.45 -9.92 1.10
CA GLY A 85 4.79 -9.40 1.40
C GLY A 85 5.21 -8.20 0.55
N ALA A 86 4.43 -7.83 -0.46
CA ALA A 86 4.63 -6.65 -1.28
C ALA A 86 3.97 -5.39 -0.70
N TYR A 87 3.17 -5.53 0.35
CA TYR A 87 2.45 -4.43 0.98
C TYR A 87 2.82 -4.38 2.46
N HIS A 88 3.22 -3.20 2.93
CA HIS A 88 3.43 -2.96 4.34
C HIS A 88 2.10 -2.72 5.05
N TYR A 89 1.32 -1.75 4.58
CA TYR A 89 0.07 -1.32 5.21
C TYR A 89 -0.86 -0.62 4.21
N TYR A 90 -2.16 -0.72 4.46
CA TYR A 90 -3.20 0.02 3.77
C TYR A 90 -4.21 0.53 4.79
N CYS A 91 -4.64 1.78 4.63
CA CYS A 91 -5.79 2.32 5.34
C CYS A 91 -6.61 3.21 4.41
N GLY A 92 -7.94 3.10 4.56
CA GLY A 92 -8.90 3.84 3.75
C GLY A 92 -9.28 5.20 4.33
N PRO A 93 -10.02 6.02 3.57
CA PRO A 93 -10.58 7.27 4.07
C PRO A 93 -11.62 7.00 5.15
N GLY A 94 -11.65 7.82 6.20
CA GLY A 94 -12.69 7.75 7.23
C GLY A 94 -14.10 8.05 6.70
N ASN A 95 -14.21 8.77 5.59
CA ASN A 95 -15.45 9.21 4.93
C ASN A 95 -15.74 8.49 3.60
N ALA A 96 -15.14 7.32 3.35
CA ALA A 96 -15.40 6.54 2.15
C ALA A 96 -16.86 6.03 2.11
N ASP A 97 -17.57 6.30 1.02
CA ASP A 97 -18.97 5.86 0.86
C ASP A 97 -19.07 4.33 0.70
N HIS A 98 -18.07 3.74 0.05
CA HIS A 98 -18.05 2.33 -0.34
C HIS A 98 -16.73 1.65 0.05
N MET A 99 -16.32 1.76 1.32
CA MET A 99 -15.10 1.13 1.79
C MET A 99 -15.24 -0.40 1.84
N GLU A 100 -14.38 -1.11 1.11
CA GLU A 100 -14.39 -2.58 1.09
C GLU A 100 -13.94 -3.14 2.44
N GLN A 101 -14.83 -3.88 3.11
CA GLN A 101 -14.56 -4.49 4.40
C GLN A 101 -13.94 -5.89 4.24
N PRO A 102 -13.04 -6.31 5.15
CA PRO A 102 -12.58 -5.57 6.34
C PRO A 102 -11.45 -4.60 5.98
N ALA A 103 -11.47 -3.34 6.45
CA ALA A 103 -10.40 -2.37 6.22
C ALA A 103 -10.17 -1.46 7.44
N ASP A 104 -8.92 -1.09 7.66
CA ASP A 104 -8.58 -0.05 8.64
C ASP A 104 -8.86 1.34 8.06
N GLN A 105 -9.27 2.27 8.93
CA GLN A 105 -9.31 3.70 8.62
C GLN A 105 -8.00 4.34 9.04
N CYS A 106 -7.50 5.29 8.25
CA CYS A 106 -6.30 6.01 8.66
C CYS A 106 -6.57 6.87 9.90
N ASP A 107 -5.54 7.05 10.72
CA ASP A 107 -5.67 7.81 11.97
C ASP A 107 -5.96 9.29 11.66
N PRO A 108 -7.10 9.84 12.13
CA PRO A 108 -7.54 11.17 11.71
C PRO A 108 -6.67 12.33 12.22
N TYR A 109 -5.74 12.08 13.15
CA TYR A 109 -4.94 13.14 13.79
C TYR A 109 -3.49 13.14 13.32
N SER A 110 -2.90 11.96 13.16
CA SER A 110 -1.51 11.78 12.76
C SER A 110 -1.35 11.60 11.26
N ASN A 111 -2.30 10.89 10.61
CA ASN A 111 -2.24 10.64 9.18
C ASN A 111 -3.64 10.51 8.56
N PRO A 112 -4.35 11.65 8.37
CA PRO A 112 -5.76 11.63 8.04
C PRO A 112 -6.06 11.19 6.60
N GLN A 113 -5.05 11.22 5.72
CA GLN A 113 -5.22 10.88 4.31
C GLN A 113 -5.07 9.36 4.11
N PRO A 114 -5.88 8.74 3.23
CA PRO A 114 -5.73 7.33 2.88
C PRO A 114 -4.32 7.00 2.44
N GLN A 115 -3.83 5.83 2.84
CA GLN A 115 -2.47 5.41 2.52
C GLN A 115 -2.41 4.00 1.98
N GLU A 116 -1.53 3.81 1.01
CA GLU A 116 -1.06 2.51 0.59
C GLU A 116 0.48 2.51 0.65
N ILE A 117 1.00 1.75 1.61
CA ILE A 117 2.43 1.64 1.84
C ILE A 117 2.91 0.31 1.26
N VAL A 118 3.69 0.39 0.19
CA VAL A 118 4.24 -0.73 -0.56
C VAL A 118 5.59 -1.16 0.03
N GLN A 119 5.77 -2.45 0.25
CA GLN A 119 7.09 -3.04 0.54
C GLN A 119 7.76 -3.35 -0.79
N LEU A 120 8.56 -2.40 -1.28
CA LEU A 120 9.06 -2.43 -2.65
C LEU A 120 10.17 -3.46 -2.84
N LEU A 121 11.04 -3.66 -1.85
CA LEU A 121 12.23 -4.48 -2.01
C LEU A 121 12.52 -5.41 -0.83
N PRO A 122 13.04 -6.62 -1.10
CA PRO A 122 12.92 -7.38 -2.37
C PRO A 122 11.58 -8.13 -2.42
N HIS A 123 10.89 -8.14 -3.55
CA HIS A 123 9.70 -8.99 -3.72
C HIS A 123 9.51 -9.47 -5.18
N PRO A 124 9.15 -10.75 -5.42
CA PRO A 124 8.97 -11.28 -6.78
C PRO A 124 7.91 -10.58 -7.62
N ILE A 125 6.84 -10.06 -7.00
CA ILE A 125 5.77 -9.37 -7.73
C ILE A 125 6.27 -8.12 -8.49
N TRP A 126 7.38 -7.53 -8.02
CA TRP A 126 7.96 -6.34 -8.62
C TRP A 126 8.97 -6.64 -9.73
N ALA A 127 9.21 -7.92 -10.05
CA ALA A 127 10.20 -8.36 -11.03
C ALA A 127 10.01 -7.74 -12.41
N GLU A 128 8.76 -7.75 -12.91
CA GLU A 128 8.41 -7.25 -14.25
C GLU A 128 8.59 -5.73 -14.36
N TYR A 129 8.65 -5.02 -13.23
CA TYR A 129 8.91 -3.59 -13.15
C TYR A 129 10.41 -3.27 -12.97
N GLY A 130 11.27 -4.29 -12.98
CA GLY A 130 12.74 -4.12 -12.92
C GLY A 130 13.32 -4.04 -11.51
N TYR A 131 12.53 -4.30 -10.47
CA TYR A 131 13.00 -4.24 -9.09
C TYR A 131 13.72 -5.54 -8.65
N PRO A 132 14.74 -5.46 -7.78
CA PRO A 132 15.36 -6.62 -7.16
C PRO A 132 14.34 -7.54 -6.47
N THR A 133 14.34 -8.82 -6.85
CA THR A 133 13.41 -9.84 -6.33
C THR A 133 14.01 -10.76 -5.27
N LYS A 134 15.33 -10.63 -5.07
CA LYS A 134 16.10 -11.43 -4.13
C LYS A 134 16.96 -10.49 -3.29
N PRO A 135 17.11 -10.78 -1.98
CA PRO A 135 18.23 -10.26 -1.21
C PRO A 135 19.53 -10.43 -1.99
#